data_AF-A0A536V635-F1
#
_entry.id   AF-A0A536V635-F1
#
_cell.length_a   1.000
_cell.length_b   1.000
_cell.length_c   1.000
_cell.angle_alpha   90.00
_cell.angle_beta   90.00
_cell.angle_gamma   90.00
#
_symmetry.space_group_name_H-M   'P 1'
#
loop_
_entity.id
_entity.type
_entity.pdbx_description
1 polymer ?
#
loop_
_entity_poly.entity_id
_entity_poly.type
_entity_poly.pdbx_seq_one_letter_code
_entity_poly.pdbx_strand_id
1 'polypeptide(L)'
;MLLDIVLSAGTGLDVLQALQESGHARASVKIVFTNHATPEYRERSLRLGAKHFLDKSSEGWQALELIGKMAAEKRGGAARSANPDFGEPNNHGGHG
;
A
#
# COMPACT_ATOMS: atom_id res chain seq x y z
N MET A 1 2.97 3.76 2.36
CA MET A 1 3.28 4.77 3.38
C MET A 1 3.15 4.12 4.75
N LEU A 2 4.11 4.41 5.64
CA LEU A 2 4.03 4.07 7.06
C LEU A 2 3.60 5.33 7.83
N LEU A 3 2.68 5.20 8.77
CA LEU A 3 2.10 6.33 9.50
C LEU A 3 1.99 6.02 10.99
N ASP A 4 2.29 7.00 11.83
CA ASP A 4 2.06 6.91 13.28
C ASP A 4 0.71 7.54 13.66
N ILE A 5 0.13 7.13 14.79
CA ILE A 5 -1.10 7.76 15.32
C ILE A 5 -0.78 9.06 16.02
N VAL A 6 0.27 9.07 16.85
CA VAL A 6 0.69 10.25 17.60
C VAL A 6 1.67 11.05 16.76
N LEU A 7 1.30 12.29 16.43
CA LEU A 7 2.09 13.22 15.63
C LEU A 7 2.29 14.52 16.42
N SER A 8 3.24 15.37 15.99
CA SER A 8 3.48 16.68 16.63
C SER A 8 2.33 17.68 16.43
N ALA A 9 1.55 17.51 15.37
CA ALA A 9 0.33 18.27 15.10
C ALA A 9 -0.68 17.37 14.39
N GLY A 10 -1.96 17.46 14.81
CA GLY A 10 -2.99 16.51 14.38
C GLY A 10 -2.69 15.07 14.78
N THR A 11 -3.33 14.12 14.13
CA THR A 11 -3.17 12.68 14.36
C THR A 11 -3.00 11.91 13.07
N GLY A 12 -2.48 10.69 13.16
CA GLY A 12 -2.46 9.76 12.04
C GLY A 12 -3.87 9.49 11.48
N LEU A 13 -4.91 9.55 12.30
CA LEU A 13 -6.29 9.41 11.83
C LEU A 13 -6.72 10.59 10.96
N ASP A 14 -6.36 11.82 11.34
CA ASP A 14 -6.66 13.02 10.54
C ASP A 14 -5.98 12.95 9.18
N VAL A 15 -4.73 12.45 9.14
CA VAL A 15 -4.01 12.21 7.88
C VAL A 15 -4.71 11.16 7.02
N LEU A 16 -5.14 10.04 7.62
CA LEU A 16 -5.87 9.00 6.88
C LEU A 16 -7.20 9.54 6.31
N GLN A 17 -7.93 10.34 7.09
CA GLN A 17 -9.17 10.98 6.69
C GLN A 17 -8.94 11.94 5.52
N ALA A 18 -7.97 12.86 5.62
CA ALA A 18 -7.67 13.80 4.54
C ALA A 18 -7.23 13.08 3.24
N LEU A 19 -6.48 11.97 3.35
CA LEU A 19 -6.12 11.14 2.20
C LEU A 19 -7.31 10.41 1.59
N GLN A 20 -8.32 10.09 2.39
CA GLN A 20 -9.56 9.51 1.90
C GLN A 20 -10.39 10.54 1.14
N GLU A 21 -10.57 11.73 1.73
CA GLU A 21 -11.38 12.83 1.18
C GLU A 21 -10.78 13.43 -0.09
N SER A 22 -9.44 13.51 -0.18
CA SER A 22 -8.75 14.04 -1.36
C SER A 22 -8.77 13.11 -2.58
N GLY A 23 -9.42 11.95 -2.52
CA GLY A 23 -9.46 10.97 -3.63
C GLY A 23 -8.15 10.20 -3.85
N HIS A 24 -7.08 10.51 -3.11
CA HIS A 24 -5.79 9.82 -3.15
C HIS A 24 -5.80 8.49 -2.38
N ALA A 25 -6.96 8.02 -1.95
CA ALA A 25 -7.11 6.79 -1.16
C ALA A 25 -6.51 5.56 -1.83
N ARG A 26 -6.55 5.50 -3.18
CA ARG A 26 -6.04 4.39 -3.98
C ARG A 26 -4.55 4.49 -4.34
N ALA A 27 -3.91 5.65 -4.16
CA ALA A 27 -2.59 5.91 -4.73
C ALA A 27 -1.45 5.16 -4.02
N SER A 28 -1.64 4.73 -2.76
CA SER A 28 -0.62 3.97 -2.04
C SER A 28 -1.20 3.08 -0.95
N VAL A 29 -0.53 1.96 -0.68
CA VAL A 29 -0.81 1.12 0.49
C VAL A 29 -0.45 1.91 1.75
N LYS A 30 -1.43 2.11 2.63
CA LYS A 30 -1.28 2.81 3.91
C LYS A 30 -1.14 1.77 5.03
N ILE A 31 -0.12 1.93 5.86
CA ILE A 31 0.15 1.07 7.02
C ILE A 31 0.29 1.97 8.23
N VAL A 32 -0.49 1.71 9.27
CA VAL A 32 -0.29 2.34 10.56
C VAL A 32 0.67 1.49 11.37
N PHE A 33 1.71 2.12 11.92
CA PHE A 33 2.69 1.50 12.79
C PHE A 33 2.87 2.43 14.00
N THR A 34 2.40 2.02 15.18
CA THR A 34 2.24 2.92 16.34
C THR A 34 2.58 2.22 17.66
N ASN A 35 3.08 2.98 18.65
CA ASN A 35 3.19 2.50 20.04
C ASN A 35 1.85 2.57 20.79
N HIS A 36 0.83 3.20 20.21
CA HIS A 36 -0.49 3.39 20.79
C HIS A 36 -1.50 2.45 20.11
N ALA A 37 -1.24 1.14 20.18
CA ALA A 37 -1.96 0.11 19.43
C ALA A 37 -3.27 -0.33 20.11
N THR A 38 -4.19 0.61 20.38
CA THR A 38 -5.49 0.26 20.97
C THR A 38 -6.44 -0.34 19.92
N PRO A 39 -7.41 -1.19 20.33
CA PRO A 39 -8.44 -1.71 19.42
C PRO A 39 -9.22 -0.61 18.69
N GLU A 40 -9.54 0.48 19.39
CA GLU A 40 -10.24 1.62 18.79
C GLU A 40 -9.44 2.26 17.65
N TYR A 41 -8.14 2.51 17.87
CA TYR A 41 -7.28 3.09 16.83
C TYR A 41 -7.10 2.15 15.65
N ARG A 42 -7.00 0.86 15.91
CA ARG A 42 -6.95 -0.16 14.85
C ARG A 42 -8.20 -0.10 13.98
N GLU A 43 -9.38 -0.15 14.59
CA GLU A 43 -10.63 -0.10 13.85
C GLU A 43 -10.80 1.18 13.04
N ARG A 44 -10.56 2.34 13.65
CA ARG A 44 -10.64 3.64 12.96
C ARG A 44 -9.68 3.71 11.78
N SER A 45 -8.44 3.25 11.97
CA SER A 45 -7.43 3.25 10.89
C SER A 45 -7.86 2.41 9.71
N LEU A 46 -8.39 1.19 9.96
CA LEU A 46 -8.86 0.30 8.91
C LEU A 46 -10.08 0.89 8.18
N ARG A 47 -11.02 1.50 8.91
CA ARG A 47 -12.18 2.21 8.31
C ARG A 47 -11.76 3.36 7.40
N LEU A 48 -10.67 4.05 7.73
CA LEU A 48 -10.11 5.16 6.94
C LEU A 48 -9.16 4.70 5.80
N GLY A 49 -9.18 3.40 5.48
CA GLY A 49 -8.46 2.84 4.35
C GLY A 49 -7.00 2.47 4.62
N ALA A 50 -6.58 2.36 5.89
CA ALA A 50 -5.34 1.65 6.21
C ALA A 50 -5.48 0.17 5.84
N LYS A 51 -4.48 -0.39 5.15
CA LYS A 51 -4.45 -1.81 4.79
C LYS A 51 -3.91 -2.68 5.93
N HIS A 52 -2.99 -2.13 6.73
CA HIS A 52 -2.38 -2.80 7.86
C HIS A 52 -2.29 -1.85 9.06
N PHE A 53 -2.34 -2.41 10.26
CA PHE A 53 -2.15 -1.72 11.53
C PHE A 53 -1.27 -2.61 12.40
N LEU A 54 -0.13 -2.08 12.84
CA LEU A 54 0.92 -2.80 13.53
C LEU A 54 1.32 -2.05 14.82
N ASP A 55 1.56 -2.80 15.87
CA ASP A 55 2.08 -2.35 17.15
C ASP A 55 3.62 -2.28 17.11
N LYS A 56 4.18 -1.09 17.29
CA LYS A 56 5.63 -0.86 17.34
C LYS A 56 6.34 -1.61 18.46
N SER A 57 5.64 -1.87 19.56
CA SER A 57 6.25 -2.50 20.74
C SER A 57 6.47 -4.00 20.55
N SER A 58 5.66 -4.65 19.71
CA SER A 58 5.61 -6.11 19.58
C SER A 58 5.72 -6.63 18.15
N GLU A 59 5.48 -5.79 17.13
CA GLU A 59 5.35 -6.22 15.73
C GLU A 59 6.39 -5.57 14.78
N GLY A 60 7.53 -5.13 15.32
CA GLY A 60 8.58 -4.50 14.52
C GLY A 60 9.14 -5.40 13.42
N TRP A 61 9.32 -6.69 13.68
CA TRP A 61 9.79 -7.64 12.68
C TRP A 61 8.76 -7.85 11.56
N GLN A 62 7.49 -8.00 11.91
CA GLN A 62 6.38 -8.13 10.95
C GLN A 62 6.29 -6.90 10.05
N ALA A 63 6.55 -5.70 10.58
CA ALA A 63 6.62 -4.48 9.78
C ALA A 63 7.73 -4.55 8.72
N LEU A 64 8.93 -5.00 9.09
CA LEU A 64 10.06 -5.17 8.16
C LEU A 64 9.75 -6.20 7.06
N GLU A 65 9.20 -7.36 7.44
CA GLU A 65 8.79 -8.40 6.49
C GLU A 65 7.75 -7.88 5.49
N LEU A 66 6.74 -7.17 5.99
CA LEU A 66 5.68 -6.58 5.15
C LEU A 66 6.25 -5.56 4.17
N ILE A 67 7.15 -4.68 4.62
CA ILE A 67 7.82 -3.71 3.76
C ILE A 67 8.65 -4.42 2.69
N GLY A 68 9.42 -5.44 3.07
CA GLY A 68 10.21 -6.26 2.15
C GLY A 68 9.36 -6.92 1.07
N LYS A 69 8.24 -7.52 1.47
CA LYS A 69 7.26 -8.15 0.55
C LYS A 69 6.70 -7.12 -0.45
N MET A 70 6.19 -5.99 0.04
CA MET A 70 5.64 -4.95 -0.85
C MET A 70 6.69 -4.39 -1.82
N ALA A 71 7.94 -4.24 -1.38
CA ALA A 71 9.02 -3.77 -2.24
C ALA A 71 9.33 -4.78 -3.36
N ALA A 72 9.31 -6.09 -3.06
CA ALA A 72 9.46 -7.14 -4.05
C ALA A 72 8.29 -7.17 -5.05
N GLU A 73 7.05 -7.05 -4.57
CA GLU A 73 5.85 -6.98 -5.41
C GLU A 73 5.89 -5.80 -6.38
N LYS A 74 6.30 -4.61 -5.91
CA LYS A 74 6.43 -3.42 -6.76
C LYS A 74 7.47 -3.60 -7.87
N ARG A 75 8.61 -4.24 -7.57
CA ARG A 75 9.65 -4.56 -8.57
C ARG A 75 9.14 -5.57 -9.61
N GLY A 76 8.45 -6.62 -9.16
CA GLY A 76 7.88 -7.63 -10.06
C GLY A 76 6.74 -7.09 -10.94
N GLY A 77 5.89 -6.21 -10.40
CA GLY A 77 4.85 -5.52 -11.16
C GLY A 77 5.40 -4.55 -12.21
N ALA A 78 6.47 -3.81 -11.87
CA ALA A 78 7.17 -2.96 -12.82
C ALA A 78 7.81 -3.76 -13.96
N ALA A 79 8.45 -4.90 -13.66
CA ALA A 79 9.03 -5.77 -14.69
C ALA A 79 7.98 -6.40 -15.61
N ARG A 80 6.78 -6.75 -15.09
CA ARG A 80 5.67 -7.27 -15.89
C ARG A 80 5.00 -6.22 -16.78
N SER A 81 4.94 -4.96 -16.34
CA SER A 81 4.39 -3.86 -17.14
C SER A 81 5.36 -3.35 -18.21
N ALA A 82 6.65 -3.67 -18.11
CA ALA A 82 7.70 -3.20 -19.02
C ALA A 82 7.91 -4.11 -20.25
N ASN A 83 7.15 -5.20 -20.40
CA ASN A 83 7.19 -6.06 -21.57
C ASN A 83 5.96 -5.76 -22.45
N PRO A 84 6.04 -4.86 -23.44
CA PRO A 84 4.96 -4.69 -24.39
C PRO A 84 4.89 -5.94 -25.26
N ASP A 85 3.73 -6.58 -25.26
CA ASP A 85 3.35 -7.67 -26.13
C ASP A 85 3.65 -7.29 -27.59
N PHE A 86 4.72 -7.84 -28.16
CA PHE A 86 5.06 -7.65 -29.57
C PHE A 86 4.17 -8.62 -30.35
N GLY A 87 3.05 -8.10 -30.86
CA GLY A 87 2.05 -8.87 -31.57
C GLY A 87 2.65 -9.76 -32.66
N GLU A 88 2.21 -11.01 -32.70
CA GLU A 88 2.49 -11.97 -33.76
C GLU A 88 2.20 -11.33 -35.13
N PRO A 89 3.10 -11.44 -36.13
CA PRO A 89 2.77 -11.06 -37.48
C PRO A 89 1.78 -12.08 -38.05
N ASN A 90 0.53 -11.65 -38.27
CA ASN A 90 -0.48 -12.38 -39.02
C ASN A 90 0.07 -12.75 -40.40
N ASN A 91 0.41 -14.02 -40.60
CA ASN A 91 0.79 -14.54 -41.91
C ASN A 91 -0.48 -14.85 -42.72
N HIS A 92 -1.00 -13.83 -43.40
CA HIS A 92 -2.03 -14.00 -44.42
C HIS A 92 -1.42 -13.73 -45.81
N GLY A 93 -0.91 -14.80 -46.42
CA GLY A 93 -0.78 -14.94 -47.86
C GLY A 93 -0.95 -16.44 -48.15
N GLY A 94 -1.99 -16.90 -48.84
CA GLY A 94 -2.69 -16.31 -49.97
C GLY A 94 -2.44 -17.25 -51.15
N HIS A 95 -3.38 -18.19 -51.34
CA HIS A 95 -3.40 -19.11 -52.47
C HIS A 95 -3.41 -18.35 -53.80
N GLY A 96 -2.65 -18.84 -54.79
CA GLY A 96 -2.66 -18.36 -56.18
C GLY A 96 -1.49 -18.91 -56.96
#